data_AF-A0A966CWA9-F1
#
_entry.id   AF-A0A966CWA9-F1
#
_cell.length_a   1.000
_cell.length_b   1.000
_cell.length_c   1.000
_cell.angle_alpha   90.00
_cell.angle_beta   90.00
_cell.angle_gamma   90.00
#
_symmetry.space_group_name_H-M   'P 1'
#
loop_
_entity.id
_entity.type
_entity.pdbx_description
1 polymer ?
#
loop_
_entity_poly.entity_id
_entity_poly.type
_entity_poly.pdbx_seq_one_letter_code
_entity_poly.pdbx_strand_id
1 'polypeptide(L)'
;AELDLFNKLVTGTSNQNNQTGGMIKMYLIQGLDGSGKVKHWYVSDGVSVRHIRTMRMLENYQNKWAKLNLPVDTMFIAEIEKEFGRKIDMDSGEVK
;
A
#
# COMPACT_ATOMS: atom_id res chain seq x y z
N ALA A 1 20.44 15.13 -25.41
CA ALA A 1 19.18 15.66 -24.86
C ALA A 1 18.33 14.46 -24.45
N GLU A 2 18.06 14.35 -23.15
CA GLU A 2 17.56 13.19 -22.41
C GLU A 2 16.03 13.04 -22.50
N LEU A 3 15.46 12.95 -23.70
CA LEU A 3 13.99 12.90 -23.85
C LEU A 3 13.38 11.49 -23.85
N ASP A 4 14.18 10.42 -23.95
CA ASP A 4 13.66 9.04 -24.03
C ASP A 4 13.40 8.38 -22.66
N LEU A 5 13.74 9.04 -21.54
CA LEU A 5 13.56 8.48 -20.21
C LEU A 5 12.14 8.73 -19.64
N PHE A 6 11.38 9.66 -20.20
CA PHE A 6 10.06 10.06 -19.68
C PHE A 6 8.86 9.34 -20.33
N ASN A 7 9.08 8.54 -21.37
CA ASN A 7 8.01 7.80 -22.07
C ASN A 7 7.92 6.32 -21.69
N LYS A 8 8.70 5.86 -20.69
CA LYS A 8 8.50 4.50 -20.19
C LYS A 8 7.23 4.51 -19.35
N LEU A 9 6.12 4.12 -19.99
CA LEU A 9 4.89 3.74 -19.33
C LEU A 9 5.29 2.81 -18.17
N VAL A 10 5.15 3.32 -16.94
CA VAL A 10 5.27 2.50 -15.74
C VAL A 10 4.16 1.48 -15.87
N THR A 11 4.51 0.26 -16.30
CA THR A 11 3.66 -0.91 -16.12
C THR A 11 3.71 -1.22 -14.63
N GLY A 12 3.08 -0.36 -13.83
CA GLY A 12 2.64 -0.72 -12.49
C GLY A 12 1.77 -1.93 -12.71
N THR A 13 2.18 -3.05 -12.15
CA THR A 13 1.44 -4.30 -12.15
C THR A 13 0.04 -3.99 -11.64
N SER A 14 -0.90 -3.75 -12.54
CA SER A 14 -2.30 -3.60 -12.18
C SER A 14 -2.73 -4.96 -11.66
N ASN A 15 -2.74 -5.10 -10.33
CA ASN A 15 -3.36 -6.22 -9.65
C ASN A 15 -4.87 -6.13 -9.92
N GLN A 16 -5.29 -6.61 -11.09
CA GLN A 16 -6.69 -6.81 -11.41
C GLN A 16 -7.23 -7.94 -10.55
N ASN A 17 -7.62 -7.59 -9.34
CA ASN A 17 -8.42 -8.47 -8.51
C ASN A 17 -9.83 -8.52 -9.12
N ASN A 18 -10.14 -9.59 -9.84
CA ASN A 18 -11.50 -9.96 -10.26
C ASN A 18 -12.15 -10.82 -9.19
N GLN A 19 -13.08 -10.25 -8.42
CA GLN A 19 -13.87 -10.99 -7.43
C GLN A 19 -15.21 -10.30 -7.22
N THR A 20 -16.21 -11.16 -7.18
CA THR A 20 -17.65 -11.03 -7.35
C THR A 20 -18.32 -10.21 -6.24
N GLY A 21 -19.20 -9.29 -6.66
CA GLY A 21 -20.40 -8.85 -5.92
C GLY A 21 -20.21 -8.35 -4.48
N GLY A 22 -19.95 -7.04 -4.31
CA GLY A 22 -20.32 -6.28 -3.11
C GLY A 22 -19.37 -6.30 -1.91
N MET A 23 -18.29 -7.08 -1.93
CA MET A 23 -17.27 -7.04 -0.86
C MET A 23 -16.20 -6.01 -1.17
N ILE A 24 -16.00 -5.04 -0.26
CA ILE A 24 -14.92 -4.06 -0.36
C ILE A 24 -13.59 -4.82 -0.30
N LYS A 25 -12.75 -4.65 -1.33
CA LYS A 25 -11.47 -5.34 -1.45
C LYS A 25 -10.41 -4.62 -0.64
N MET A 26 -9.98 -5.28 0.42
CA MET A 26 -8.84 -4.79 1.20
C MET A 26 -7.53 -5.31 0.59
N TYR A 27 -6.49 -4.49 0.68
CA TYR A 27 -5.13 -4.83 0.28
C TYR A 27 -4.14 -4.22 1.27
N LEU A 28 -2.94 -4.78 1.29
CA LEU A 28 -1.82 -4.26 2.07
C LEU A 28 -0.96 -3.37 1.19
N ILE A 29 -0.42 -2.31 1.77
CA ILE A 29 0.58 -1.47 1.11
C ILE A 29 1.85 -1.50 1.96
N GLN A 30 2.94 -1.91 1.34
CA GLN A 30 4.28 -1.77 1.87
C GLN A 30 4.76 -0.34 1.57
N GLY A 31 4.77 0.51 2.59
CA GLY A 31 5.17 1.92 2.49
C GLY A 31 6.69 2.07 2.54
N LEU A 32 7.26 2.53 1.43
CA LEU A 32 8.68 2.82 1.30
C LEU A 32 9.00 4.25 1.72
N ASP A 33 10.16 4.45 2.34
CA ASP A 33 10.75 5.77 2.53
C ASP A 33 11.36 6.32 1.23
N GLY A 34 11.87 7.56 1.26
CA GLY A 34 12.51 8.20 0.11
C GLY A 34 13.78 7.50 -0.39
N SER A 35 14.30 6.49 0.32
CA SER A 35 15.41 5.65 -0.11
C SER A 35 14.97 4.31 -0.71
N GLY A 36 13.67 4.07 -0.83
CA GLY A 36 13.11 2.81 -1.31
C GLY A 36 13.12 1.68 -0.29
N LYS A 37 13.36 1.99 1.00
CA LYS A 37 13.34 0.99 2.08
C LYS A 37 11.97 0.94 2.72
N VAL A 38 11.52 -0.26 3.05
CA VAL A 38 10.27 -0.48 3.78
C VAL A 38 10.36 0.21 5.14
N LYS A 39 9.45 1.15 5.38
CA LYS A 39 9.38 1.91 6.62
C LYS A 39 8.13 1.53 7.42
N HIS A 40 6.96 1.53 6.79
CA HIS A 40 5.67 1.27 7.44
C HIS A 40 4.77 0.39 6.58
N TRP A 41 3.78 -0.24 7.21
CA TRP A 41 2.78 -1.06 6.52
C TRP A 41 1.40 -0.45 6.69
N TYR A 42 0.60 -0.54 5.64
CA TYR A 42 -0.77 -0.02 5.63
C TYR A 42 -1.75 -1.08 5.15
N VAL A 43 -3.00 -0.93 5.57
CA VAL A 43 -4.14 -1.62 4.98
C VAL A 43 -5.03 -0.57 4.33
N SER A 44 -5.41 -0.83 3.09
CA SER A 44 -6.30 0.01 2.32
C SER A 44 -7.50 -0.80 1.85
N ASP A 45 -8.63 -0.14 1.68
CA ASP A 45 -9.86 -0.68 1.11
C ASP A 45 -10.16 -0.07 -0.28
N GLY A 46 -9.20 0.66 -0.83
CA GLY A 46 -9.27 1.40 -2.09
C GLY A 46 -9.81 2.83 -1.95
N VAL A 47 -10.32 3.20 -0.78
CA VAL A 47 -10.84 4.55 -0.50
C VAL A 47 -10.13 5.17 0.71
N SER A 48 -9.82 4.36 1.70
CA SER A 48 -9.19 4.75 2.95
C SER A 48 -7.92 3.95 3.19
N VAL A 49 -6.96 4.57 3.86
CA VAL A 49 -5.70 3.94 4.26
C VAL A 49 -5.52 4.03 5.78
N ARG A 50 -5.05 2.94 6.40
CA ARG A 50 -4.74 2.88 7.84
C ARG A 50 -3.41 2.23 8.08
N HIS A 51 -2.69 2.78 9.05
CA HIS A 51 -1.41 2.24 9.50
C HIS A 51 -1.58 0.91 10.26
N ILE A 52 -0.72 -0.05 9.96
CA ILE A 52 -0.65 -1.34 10.66
C ILE A 52 0.39 -1.23 11.77
N ARG A 53 -0.10 -1.04 13.00
CA ARG A 53 0.72 -0.75 14.18
C ARG A 53 1.53 -1.94 14.72
N THR A 54 1.14 -3.17 14.38
CA THR A 54 1.74 -4.37 15.00
C THR A 54 2.00 -5.46 13.98
N MET A 55 3.07 -6.23 14.19
CA MET A 55 3.41 -7.40 13.37
C MET A 55 2.31 -8.46 13.42
N ARG A 56 1.67 -8.67 14.58
CA ARG A 56 0.52 -9.59 14.71
C ARG A 56 -0.63 -9.20 13.78
N MET A 57 -0.91 -7.90 13.62
CA MET A 57 -1.96 -7.45 12.71
C MET A 57 -1.55 -7.67 11.25
N LEU A 58 -0.30 -7.38 10.90
CA LEU A 58 0.24 -7.63 9.56
C LEU A 58 0.17 -9.13 9.19
N GLU A 59 0.65 -9.99 10.07
CA GLU A 59 0.69 -11.44 9.88
C GLU A 59 -0.72 -12.06 9.81
N ASN A 60 -1.71 -11.48 10.49
CA ASN A 60 -3.13 -11.84 10.32
C ASN A 60 -3.59 -11.59 8.88
N TYR A 61 -3.24 -10.44 8.30
CA TYR A 61 -3.58 -10.10 6.92
C TYR A 61 -2.81 -10.94 5.89
N GLN A 62 -1.57 -11.30 6.19
CA GLN A 62 -0.68 -12.09 5.32
C GLN A 62 -0.85 -13.62 5.42
N ASN A 63 -1.97 -14.12 5.97
CA ASN A 63 -2.32 -15.56 6.01
C ASN A 63 -1.68 -16.42 7.12
N LYS A 64 -1.11 -15.85 8.20
CA LYS A 64 -0.61 -16.69 9.31
C LYS A 64 -1.70 -17.28 10.20
N TRP A 65 -2.78 -16.55 10.46
CA TRP A 65 -3.83 -17.00 11.41
C TRP A 65 -5.26 -16.80 10.93
N ALA A 66 -5.55 -15.71 10.20
CA ALA A 66 -6.93 -15.35 9.83
C ALA A 66 -7.33 -15.70 8.38
N LYS A 67 -6.47 -16.38 7.59
CA LYS A 67 -6.70 -16.75 6.18
C LYS A 67 -7.17 -15.62 5.24
N LEU A 68 -6.98 -14.34 5.61
CA LEU A 68 -7.38 -13.21 4.77
C LEU A 68 -6.55 -13.15 3.48
N ASN A 69 -5.26 -13.48 3.58
CA ASN A 69 -4.31 -13.54 2.46
C ASN A 69 -4.46 -12.34 1.51
N LEU A 70 -4.42 -11.14 2.08
CA LEU A 70 -4.66 -9.92 1.32
C LEU A 70 -3.54 -9.71 0.29
N PRO A 71 -3.88 -9.20 -0.92
CA PRO A 71 -2.85 -8.82 -1.88
C PRO A 71 -1.97 -7.71 -1.29
N VAL A 72 -0.70 -7.71 -1.67
CA VAL A 72 0.30 -6.73 -1.22
C VAL A 72 0.71 -5.88 -2.41
N ASP A 73 0.69 -4.57 -2.21
CA ASP A 73 1.27 -3.58 -3.10
C ASP A 73 2.46 -2.89 -2.43
N THR A 74 3.30 -2.22 -3.21
CA THR A 74 4.46 -1.48 -2.74
C THR A 74 4.44 -0.07 -3.30
N MET A 75 4.47 0.93 -2.42
CA MET A 75 4.38 2.33 -2.80
C MET A 75 5.30 3.18 -1.94
N PHE A 76 5.78 4.32 -2.46
CA PHE A 76 6.41 5.32 -1.61
C PHE A 76 5.36 5.96 -0.69
N ILE A 77 5.72 6.25 0.55
CA ILE A 77 4.80 6.89 1.51
C ILE A 77 4.27 8.22 0.95
N ALA A 78 5.11 8.99 0.24
CA ALA A 78 4.69 10.21 -0.45
C ALA A 78 3.64 9.99 -1.55
N GLU A 79 3.57 8.81 -2.16
CA GLU A 79 2.52 8.44 -3.12
C GLU A 79 1.23 8.09 -2.41
N ILE A 80 1.33 7.36 -1.29
CA ILE A 80 0.18 7.07 -0.41
C ILE A 80 -0.46 8.37 0.08
N GLU A 81 0.33 9.35 0.52
CA GLU A 81 -0.21 10.65 0.95
C GLU A 81 -1.00 11.36 -0.16
N LYS A 82 -0.49 11.31 -1.40
CA LYS A 82 -1.15 11.92 -2.57
C LYS A 82 -2.41 11.17 -2.97
N GLU A 83 -2.38 9.84 -2.97
CA GLU A 83 -3.51 9.00 -3.38
C GLU A 83 -4.68 9.13 -2.42
N PHE A 84 -4.41 9.11 -1.10
CA PHE A 84 -5.46 9.14 -0.08
C PHE A 84 -5.74 10.53 0.49
N GLY A 85 -4.97 11.55 0.08
CA GLY A 85 -5.14 12.93 0.55
C GLY A 85 -4.90 13.10 2.05
N ARG A 86 -4.00 12.30 2.62
CA ARG A 86 -3.69 12.27 4.06
C ARG A 86 -2.21 12.53 4.28
N LYS A 87 -1.86 13.16 5.41
CA LYS A 87 -0.47 13.25 5.82
C LYS A 87 -0.09 12.05 6.66
N ILE A 88 1.12 11.55 6.47
CA ILE A 88 1.66 10.42 7.22
C ILE A 88 2.85 10.92 8.03
N ASP A 89 2.82 10.61 9.33
CA ASP A 89 3.96 10.84 10.19
C ASP A 89 5.03 9.78 9.91
N MET A 90 6.19 10.20 9.39
CA MET A 90 7.23 9.26 8.95
C MET A 90 7.89 8.47 10.09
N ASP A 91 7.80 8.94 11.33
CA ASP A 91 8.38 8.27 12.48
C ASP A 91 7.43 7.19 13.01
N SER A 92 6.16 7.54 13.16
CA SER A 92 5.13 6.65 13.74
C SER A 92 4.33 5.86 12.72
N GLY A 93 4.32 6.27 11.45
CA GLY A 93 3.51 5.70 10.37
C GLY A 93 2.03 6.11 10.40
N GLU A 94 1.59 6.84 11.43
CA GLU A 94 0.19 7.21 11.63
C GLU A 94 -0.32 8.22 10.59
N VAL A 95 -1.56 8.03 10.18
CA VAL A 95 -2.29 8.90 9.25
C VAL A 95 -2.91 10.05 10.05
N LYS A 96 -2.61 11.30 9.69
CA LYS A 96 -3.09 12.55 10.31
C LYS A 96 -4.26 13.16 9.55
#